data_AF-A0A352XG45-F1
#
_entry.id   AF-A0A352XG45-F1
#
_cell.length_a   1.000
_cell.length_b   1.000
_cell.length_c   1.000
_cell.angle_alpha   90.00
_cell.angle_beta   90.00
_cell.angle_gamma   90.00
#
_symmetry.space_group_name_H-M   'P 1'
#
loop_
_entity.id
_entity.type
_entity.pdbx_description
1 polymer ?
#
loop_
_entity_poly.entity_id
_entity_poly.type
_entity_poly.pdbx_seq_one_letter_code
_entity_poly.pdbx_strand_id
1 'polypeptide(L)'
;MAIAFVIITFANDGCFPFLCSSLNIPTKGLGGSEVGVDYTKLSHLLALGKFEQADLETAEKILAVMGREKEGNLSRNQIEQFPCQDLATINKLWLGYSGGKFGITVQRALYQKISKDLTSHPRKNIKQNQNIEQDTFDIFAETIRWKTKGKPLSQDELPINPNGGKGYLPRTYLKLEGCNGIRFSLCLLGYPWYSAAPDLTQQFFSRATICKL
;
A
#
# COMPACT_ATOMS: atom_id res chain seq x y z
N MET A 1 27.91 -33.19 23.25
CA MET A 1 29.15 -32.45 22.94
C MET A 1 29.35 -32.56 21.44
N ALA A 2 29.44 -31.53 20.60
CA ALA A 2 29.63 -30.07 20.71
C ALA A 2 28.77 -29.43 19.59
N ILE A 3 27.99 -28.36 19.78
CA ILE A 3 28.27 -26.93 20.03
C ILE A 3 29.27 -26.28 19.07
N ALA A 4 28.70 -25.35 18.29
CA ALA A 4 29.24 -24.13 17.68
C ALA A 4 30.25 -24.26 16.52
N PHE A 5 29.93 -23.62 15.38
CA PHE A 5 30.54 -22.36 14.94
C PHE A 5 30.16 -22.09 13.47
N VAL A 6 29.14 -21.25 13.22
CA VAL A 6 29.24 -20.18 12.21
C VAL A 6 28.33 -19.04 12.69
N ILE A 7 28.97 -18.00 13.21
CA ILE A 7 28.35 -16.74 13.58
C ILE A 7 29.06 -15.65 12.77
N ILE A 8 28.22 -14.82 12.13
CA ILE A 8 28.42 -13.45 11.63
C ILE A 8 29.08 -13.28 10.25
N THR A 9 28.24 -12.83 9.31
CA THR A 9 28.34 -11.45 8.80
C THR A 9 26.94 -10.82 8.81
N PHE A 10 26.77 -9.72 9.55
CA PHE A 10 25.56 -8.91 9.51
C PHE A 10 25.48 -8.18 8.16
N ALA A 11 24.29 -8.19 7.54
CA ALA A 11 23.87 -7.13 6.65
C ALA A 11 22.41 -6.80 7.00
N ASN A 12 22.16 -5.51 7.19
CA ASN A 12 20.82 -4.91 7.14
C ASN A 12 20.03 -5.52 5.98
N ASP A 13 18.77 -5.88 6.23
CA ASP A 13 17.67 -6.06 5.28
C ASP A 13 16.93 -7.40 5.46
N GLY A 14 15.79 -7.34 6.17
CA GLY A 14 14.69 -8.32 6.06
C GLY A 14 14.82 -9.62 6.87
N CYS A 15 13.81 -9.90 7.71
CA CYS A 15 13.59 -11.26 8.23
C CYS A 15 13.36 -12.21 7.06
N PHE A 16 14.13 -13.30 6.96
CA PHE A 16 13.86 -14.38 6.01
C PHE A 16 12.49 -15.02 6.33
N PRO A 17 11.61 -15.26 5.34
CA PRO A 17 10.24 -15.75 5.56
C PRO A 17 10.16 -17.10 6.30
N PHE A 18 11.19 -17.94 6.21
CA PHE A 18 11.24 -19.22 6.94
C PHE A 18 11.56 -19.08 8.44
N LEU A 19 12.29 -18.04 8.85
CA LEU A 19 12.71 -17.86 10.24
C LEU A 19 11.59 -17.24 11.10
N CYS A 20 10.76 -16.38 10.51
CA CYS A 20 9.67 -15.69 11.21
C CYS A 20 8.52 -16.64 11.65
N SER A 21 8.35 -17.83 11.03
CA SER A 21 7.32 -18.81 11.43
C SER A 21 7.74 -19.76 12.57
N SER A 22 9.05 -19.88 12.83
CA SER A 22 9.62 -20.84 13.81
C SER A 22 9.96 -20.22 15.16
N LEU A 23 10.04 -18.89 15.21
CA LEU A 23 10.30 -18.12 16.42
C LEU A 23 8.94 -17.58 16.86
N ASN A 24 8.47 -17.92 18.05
CA ASN A 24 7.37 -17.21 18.72
C ASN A 24 7.82 -15.74 18.96
N ILE A 25 7.89 -14.94 17.90
CA ILE A 25 8.31 -13.54 17.98
C ILE A 25 7.22 -12.84 18.78
N PRO A 26 7.55 -12.22 19.92
CA PRO A 26 6.60 -11.43 20.65
C PRO A 26 6.07 -10.33 19.73
N THR A 27 4.75 -10.27 19.52
CA THR A 27 4.06 -9.14 18.85
C THR A 27 4.25 -7.81 19.61
N LYS A 28 4.91 -7.86 20.77
CA LYS A 28 5.18 -6.75 21.67
C LYS A 28 6.28 -5.85 21.08
N GLY A 29 5.88 -4.91 20.23
CA GLY A 29 6.74 -3.78 19.82
C GLY A 29 6.59 -3.31 18.36
N LEU A 30 5.77 -3.96 17.53
CA LEU A 30 5.75 -3.68 16.08
C LEU A 30 4.85 -2.50 15.63
N GLY A 31 4.17 -1.83 16.55
CA GLY A 31 3.42 -0.60 16.25
C GLY A 31 2.20 -0.45 17.15
N GLY A 32 1.93 0.77 17.59
CA GLY A 32 0.73 1.10 18.35
C GLY A 32 -0.45 1.43 17.44
N SER A 33 -1.61 1.63 18.04
CA SER A 33 -2.78 2.24 17.41
C SER A 33 -3.20 3.42 18.25
N GLU A 34 -3.51 4.55 17.63
CA GLU A 34 -4.11 5.70 18.32
C GLU A 34 -5.54 5.40 18.77
N VAL A 35 -6.20 4.45 18.10
CA VAL A 35 -7.63 4.11 18.31
C VAL A 35 -7.86 2.68 18.80
N GLY A 36 -6.79 1.95 19.15
CA GLY A 36 -6.87 0.60 19.73
C GLY A 36 -7.16 -0.54 18.74
N VAL A 37 -6.91 -0.34 17.44
CA VAL A 37 -7.07 -1.39 16.42
C VAL A 37 -5.98 -2.46 16.57
N ASP A 38 -6.40 -3.73 16.54
CA ASP A 38 -5.50 -4.89 16.57
C ASP A 38 -5.01 -5.26 15.16
N TYR A 39 -3.68 -5.25 14.99
CA TYR A 39 -2.97 -5.59 13.76
C TYR A 39 -2.37 -7.00 13.75
N THR A 40 -2.67 -7.84 14.74
CA THR A 40 -2.09 -9.19 14.89
C THR A 40 -2.33 -10.07 13.66
N LYS A 41 -3.56 -10.09 13.14
CA LYS A 41 -3.91 -10.85 11.92
C LYS A 41 -3.13 -10.35 10.70
N LEU A 42 -3.00 -9.03 10.51
CA LEU A 42 -2.20 -8.45 9.43
C LEU A 42 -0.73 -8.86 9.52
N SER A 43 -0.14 -8.73 10.71
CA SER A 43 1.24 -9.13 10.98
C SER A 43 1.47 -10.61 10.66
N HIS A 44 0.57 -11.48 11.10
CA HIS A 44 0.66 -12.93 10.85
C HIS A 44 0.54 -13.28 9.36
N LEU A 45 -0.38 -12.66 8.63
CA LEU A 45 -0.53 -12.87 7.19
C LEU A 45 0.72 -12.44 6.43
N LEU A 46 1.30 -11.29 6.79
CA LEU A 46 2.53 -10.78 6.18
C LEU A 46 3.73 -11.67 6.50
N ALA A 47 3.87 -12.13 7.74
CA ALA A 47 4.94 -13.06 8.15
C ALA A 47 4.90 -14.39 7.37
N LEU A 48 3.70 -14.87 7.05
CA LEU A 48 3.48 -16.07 6.23
C LEU A 48 3.63 -15.83 4.72
N GLY A 49 3.94 -14.61 4.28
CA GLY A 49 3.99 -14.27 2.85
C GLY A 49 2.63 -14.31 2.15
N LYS A 50 1.52 -14.33 2.91
CA LYS A 50 0.13 -14.32 2.43
C LYS A 50 -0.28 -12.90 2.03
N PHE A 51 0.44 -12.33 1.06
CA PHE A 51 0.35 -10.91 0.70
C PHE A 51 -1.02 -10.49 0.16
N GLU A 52 -1.73 -11.38 -0.54
CA GLU A 52 -3.09 -11.09 -1.01
C GLU A 52 -4.07 -10.97 0.14
N GLN A 53 -4.04 -11.91 1.09
CA GLN A 53 -4.88 -11.86 2.28
C GLN A 53 -4.47 -10.68 3.18
N ALA A 54 -3.19 -10.37 3.29
CA ALA A 54 -2.69 -9.20 4.02
C ALA A 54 -3.19 -7.89 3.39
N ASP A 55 -3.29 -7.81 2.07
CA ASP A 55 -3.81 -6.65 1.36
C ASP A 55 -5.31 -6.44 1.61
N LEU A 56 -6.09 -7.52 1.69
CA LEU A 56 -7.50 -7.49 2.11
C LEU A 56 -7.64 -7.08 3.57
N GLU A 57 -6.86 -7.69 4.46
CA GLU A 57 -6.83 -7.35 5.89
C GLU A 57 -6.45 -5.89 6.10
N THR A 58 -5.51 -5.35 5.30
CA THR A 58 -5.14 -3.93 5.39
C THR A 58 -6.34 -3.02 5.09
N ALA A 59 -7.21 -3.39 4.14
CA ALA A 59 -8.45 -2.66 3.87
C ALA A 59 -9.42 -2.71 5.05
N GLU A 60 -9.60 -3.89 5.65
CA GLU A 60 -10.41 -4.03 6.86
C GLU A 60 -9.88 -3.17 8.00
N LYS A 61 -8.55 -3.10 8.18
CA LYS A 61 -7.94 -2.26 9.23
C LYS A 61 -8.09 -0.77 8.97
N ILE A 62 -7.92 -0.31 7.73
CA ILE A 62 -8.13 1.11 7.41
C ILE A 62 -9.59 1.52 7.70
N LEU A 63 -10.56 0.66 7.39
CA LEU A 63 -11.95 0.92 7.75
C LEU A 63 -12.18 0.89 9.26
N ALA A 64 -11.61 -0.09 9.97
CA ALA A 64 -11.73 -0.22 11.42
C ALA A 64 -11.13 0.98 12.17
N VAL A 65 -9.99 1.51 11.71
CA VAL A 65 -9.37 2.70 12.29
C VAL A 65 -10.31 3.92 12.23
N MET A 66 -11.14 4.00 11.19
CA MET A 66 -12.10 5.08 11.01
C MET A 66 -13.51 4.75 11.54
N GLY A 67 -13.74 3.54 12.08
CA GLY A 67 -15.06 3.06 12.49
C GLY A 67 -16.05 2.93 11.32
N ARG A 68 -15.56 2.50 10.16
CA ARG A 68 -16.27 2.51 8.85
C ARG A 68 -16.41 1.13 8.23
N GLU A 69 -16.33 0.08 9.03
CA GLU A 69 -16.37 -1.31 8.56
C GLU A 69 -17.68 -1.64 7.85
N LYS A 70 -18.80 -1.01 8.26
CA LYS A 70 -20.11 -1.22 7.65
C LYS A 70 -20.26 -0.51 6.31
N GLU A 71 -19.69 0.70 6.20
CA GLU A 71 -19.77 1.56 5.02
C GLU A 71 -18.82 1.10 3.92
N GLY A 72 -17.68 0.51 4.29
CA GLY A 72 -16.72 -0.02 3.32
C GLY A 72 -15.98 1.04 2.50
N ASN A 73 -16.10 2.32 2.86
CA ASN A 73 -15.46 3.43 2.16
C ASN A 73 -15.04 4.56 3.11
N LEU A 74 -14.08 5.37 2.64
CA LEU A 74 -13.63 6.60 3.29
C LEU A 74 -13.84 7.81 2.38
N SER A 75 -14.27 8.93 2.95
CA SER A 75 -14.28 10.24 2.30
C SER A 75 -12.89 10.90 2.36
N ARG A 76 -12.69 11.95 1.55
CA ARG A 76 -11.46 12.77 1.56
C ARG A 76 -11.12 13.27 2.97
N ASN A 77 -12.10 13.85 3.66
CA ASN A 77 -11.92 14.37 5.02
C ASN A 77 -11.50 13.26 6.01
N GLN A 78 -12.01 12.04 5.82
CA GLN A 78 -11.63 10.89 6.65
C GLN A 78 -10.17 10.47 6.41
N ILE A 79 -9.71 10.50 5.16
CA ILE A 79 -8.31 10.22 4.82
C ILE A 79 -7.38 11.29 5.40
N GLU A 80 -7.76 12.56 5.33
CA GLU A 80 -7.00 13.68 5.90
C GLU A 80 -6.87 13.60 7.43
N GLN A 81 -7.84 12.97 8.10
CA GLN A 81 -7.87 12.77 9.54
C GLN A 81 -7.32 11.41 9.99
N PHE A 82 -6.90 10.54 9.05
CA PHE A 82 -6.51 9.17 9.37
C PHE A 82 -5.35 9.13 10.40
N PRO A 83 -5.48 8.46 11.55
CA PRO A 83 -4.48 8.49 12.62
C PRO A 83 -3.06 8.10 12.16
N CYS A 84 -2.07 8.89 12.57
CA CYS A 84 -0.71 8.75 12.05
C CYS A 84 0.00 7.50 12.58
N GLN A 85 -0.24 7.15 13.84
CA GLN A 85 0.29 5.96 14.48
C GLN A 85 -0.20 4.68 13.79
N ASP A 86 -1.48 4.65 13.39
CA ASP A 86 -2.07 3.54 12.64
C ASP A 86 -1.50 3.44 11.23
N LEU A 87 -1.38 4.56 10.52
CA LEU A 87 -0.75 4.60 9.20
C LEU A 87 0.71 4.13 9.27
N ALA A 88 1.44 4.54 10.31
CA ALA A 88 2.81 4.14 10.58
C ALA A 88 2.91 2.64 10.85
N THR A 89 2.00 2.08 11.66
CA THR A 89 1.97 0.65 11.98
C THR A 89 1.73 -0.19 10.73
N ILE A 90 0.73 0.17 9.91
CA ILE A 90 0.47 -0.50 8.63
C ILE A 90 1.72 -0.45 7.74
N ASN A 91 2.32 0.72 7.55
CA ASN A 91 3.51 0.88 6.71
C ASN A 91 4.71 0.07 7.24
N LYS A 92 4.95 0.05 8.55
CA LYS A 92 6.06 -0.71 9.16
C LYS A 92 5.90 -2.21 8.95
N LEU A 93 4.68 -2.74 9.10
CA LEU A 93 4.39 -4.15 8.86
C LEU A 93 4.68 -4.53 7.40
N TRP A 94 4.19 -3.74 6.45
CA TRP A 94 4.44 -3.96 5.03
C TRP A 94 5.92 -3.89 4.67
N LEU A 95 6.65 -2.88 5.17
CA LEU A 95 8.09 -2.76 4.95
C LEU A 95 8.86 -3.95 5.53
N GLY A 96 8.60 -4.29 6.79
CA GLY A 96 9.36 -5.30 7.53
C GLY A 96 9.26 -6.70 6.91
N TYR A 97 8.03 -7.12 6.58
CA TYR A 97 7.78 -8.46 6.06
C TYR A 97 7.95 -8.59 4.54
N SER A 98 8.13 -7.48 3.82
CA SER A 98 8.42 -7.50 2.37
C SER A 98 9.89 -7.26 2.04
N GLY A 99 10.77 -7.15 3.03
CA GLY A 99 12.17 -6.77 2.81
C GLY A 99 12.30 -5.37 2.19
N GLY A 100 11.45 -4.43 2.59
CA GLY A 100 11.43 -3.06 2.07
C GLY A 100 10.85 -2.92 0.65
N LYS A 101 10.25 -3.97 0.08
CA LYS A 101 9.70 -3.95 -1.27
C LYS A 101 8.33 -3.27 -1.34
N PHE A 102 7.53 -3.36 -0.29
CA PHE A 102 6.14 -2.91 -0.22
C PHE A 102 5.92 -1.95 0.95
N GLY A 103 4.90 -1.10 0.82
CA GLY A 103 4.56 -0.09 1.82
C GLY A 103 4.21 1.26 1.21
N ILE A 104 3.46 2.04 1.97
CA ILE A 104 2.95 3.37 1.57
C ILE A 104 4.11 4.32 1.30
N THR A 105 5.17 4.24 2.10
CA THR A 105 6.39 5.04 1.92
C THR A 105 7.13 4.71 0.63
N VAL A 106 7.18 3.43 0.25
CA VAL A 106 7.76 2.98 -1.02
C VAL A 106 6.98 3.53 -2.20
N GLN A 107 5.65 3.41 -2.15
CA GLN A 107 4.75 3.94 -3.17
C GLN A 107 4.87 5.46 -3.32
N ARG A 108 4.81 6.19 -2.20
CA ARG A 108 4.95 7.64 -2.19
C ARG A 108 6.29 8.10 -2.76
N ALA A 109 7.39 7.45 -2.41
CA ALA A 109 8.71 7.81 -2.93
C ALA A 109 8.78 7.64 -4.46
N LEU A 110 8.20 6.57 -5.00
CA LEU A 110 8.10 6.36 -6.45
C LEU A 110 7.24 7.44 -7.11
N TYR A 111 6.07 7.73 -6.54
CA TYR A 111 5.15 8.75 -7.05
C TYR A 111 5.80 10.15 -7.07
N GLN A 112 6.47 10.54 -5.99
CA GLN A 112 7.19 11.81 -5.89
C GLN A 112 8.33 11.91 -6.91
N LYS A 113 9.06 10.83 -7.15
CA LYS A 113 10.10 10.80 -8.17
C LYS A 113 9.51 11.08 -9.56
N ILE A 114 8.44 10.37 -9.93
CA ILE A 114 7.75 10.53 -11.22
C ILE A 114 7.23 11.97 -11.38
N SER A 115 6.57 12.51 -10.36
CA SER A 115 6.05 13.88 -10.37
C SER A 115 7.17 14.93 -10.58
N LYS A 116 8.32 14.76 -9.92
CA LYS A 116 9.49 15.63 -10.10
C LYS A 116 10.09 15.48 -11.50
N ASP A 117 10.20 14.27 -12.02
CA ASP A 117 10.74 14.02 -13.35
C ASP A 117 9.86 14.69 -14.44
N LEU A 118 8.53 14.63 -14.30
CA LEU A 118 7.59 15.27 -15.22
C LEU A 118 7.59 16.80 -15.15
N THR A 119 7.78 17.38 -13.97
CA THR A 119 7.80 18.84 -13.77
C THR A 119 9.15 19.47 -14.11
N SER A 120 10.26 18.75 -13.93
CA SER A 120 11.61 19.21 -14.27
C SER A 120 11.95 19.12 -15.76
N HIS A 121 11.33 18.18 -16.48
CA HIS A 121 11.50 18.00 -17.92
C HIS A 121 10.15 18.07 -18.63
N PRO A 122 9.55 19.28 -18.78
CA PRO A 122 8.32 19.43 -19.54
C PRO A 122 8.56 18.90 -20.95
N ARG A 123 7.82 17.87 -21.38
CA ARG A 123 7.91 17.35 -22.76
C ARG A 123 7.78 18.53 -23.73
N LYS A 124 8.71 18.68 -24.69
CA LYS A 124 8.69 19.80 -25.66
C LYS A 124 7.44 19.86 -26.56
N ASN A 125 6.53 18.89 -26.46
CA ASN A 125 5.26 18.78 -27.19
C ASN A 125 4.06 18.63 -26.23
N ILE A 126 3.99 19.45 -25.19
CA ILE A 126 2.85 19.45 -24.26
C ILE A 126 1.62 20.04 -24.98
N LYS A 127 0.61 19.21 -25.21
CA LYS A 127 -0.74 19.69 -25.56
C LYS A 127 -1.20 20.59 -24.41
N GLN A 128 -1.74 21.77 -24.71
CA GLN A 128 -2.17 22.81 -23.75
C GLN A 128 -3.27 22.38 -22.73
N ASN A 129 -3.56 21.09 -22.61
CA ASN A 129 -4.61 20.52 -21.77
C ASN A 129 -4.14 19.25 -21.02
N GLN A 130 -2.87 19.21 -20.61
CA GLN A 130 -2.24 18.04 -19.97
C GLN A 130 -2.49 18.05 -18.46
N ASN A 131 -3.20 17.06 -17.95
CA ASN A 131 -3.38 16.84 -16.52
C ASN A 131 -2.14 16.10 -15.97
N ILE A 132 -1.20 16.86 -15.38
CA ILE A 132 0.06 16.34 -14.82
C ILE A 132 -0.20 15.29 -13.73
N GLU A 133 -1.27 15.43 -12.94
CA GLU A 133 -1.59 14.50 -11.86
C GLU A 133 -2.04 13.14 -12.43
N GLN A 134 -2.87 13.18 -13.48
CA GLN A 134 -3.27 11.98 -14.20
C GLN A 134 -2.06 11.28 -14.83
N ASP A 135 -1.18 12.02 -15.52
CA ASP A 135 0.02 11.45 -16.13
C ASP A 135 0.98 10.87 -15.10
N THR A 136 1.13 11.55 -13.95
CA THR A 136 1.93 11.06 -12.82
C THR A 136 1.37 9.74 -12.33
N PHE A 137 0.06 9.65 -12.12
CA PHE A 137 -0.60 8.43 -11.67
C PHE A 137 -0.50 7.31 -12.72
N ASP A 138 -0.68 7.63 -14.00
CA ASP A 138 -0.56 6.68 -15.11
C ASP A 138 0.81 6.02 -15.15
N ILE A 139 1.88 6.82 -15.11
CA ILE A 139 3.26 6.32 -15.10
C ILE A 139 3.55 5.56 -13.81
N PHE A 140 3.03 6.04 -12.67
CA PHE A 140 3.17 5.36 -11.38
C PHE A 140 2.51 3.97 -11.40
N ALA A 141 1.25 3.89 -11.85
CA ALA A 141 0.49 2.65 -11.95
C ALA A 141 1.17 1.64 -12.89
N GLU A 142 1.75 2.09 -14.00
CA GLU A 142 2.57 1.22 -14.86
C GLU A 142 3.86 0.77 -14.16
N THR A 143 4.54 1.68 -13.47
CA THR A 143 5.80 1.40 -12.75
C THR A 143 5.63 0.32 -11.70
N ILE A 144 4.55 0.39 -10.92
CA ILE A 144 4.29 -0.59 -9.85
C ILE A 144 3.50 -1.80 -10.34
N ARG A 145 3.10 -1.85 -11.62
CA ARG A 145 2.33 -2.92 -12.28
C ARG A 145 0.86 -3.03 -11.88
N TRP A 146 0.20 -1.91 -11.61
CA TRP A 146 -1.26 -1.79 -11.52
C TRP A 146 -1.93 -1.57 -12.88
N LYS A 147 -1.14 -1.20 -13.90
CA LYS A 147 -1.57 -0.99 -15.28
C LYS A 147 -0.60 -1.69 -16.23
N THR A 148 -1.13 -2.34 -17.27
CA THR A 148 -0.33 -3.00 -18.33
C THR A 148 -0.89 -2.62 -19.71
N LYS A 149 -0.03 -2.13 -20.61
CA LYS A 149 -0.41 -1.74 -21.99
C LYS A 149 -1.59 -0.75 -22.05
N GLY A 150 -1.60 0.26 -21.18
CA GLY A 150 -2.68 1.24 -21.15
C GLY A 150 -3.95 0.79 -20.44
N LYS A 151 -4.06 -0.48 -20.02
CA LYS A 151 -5.25 -1.03 -19.37
C LYS A 151 -5.03 -1.22 -17.86
N PRO A 152 -5.87 -0.64 -17.00
CA PRO A 152 -5.87 -0.94 -15.57
C PRO A 152 -6.18 -2.43 -15.38
N LEU A 153 -5.46 -3.11 -14.50
CA LEU A 153 -5.74 -4.50 -14.15
C LEU A 153 -6.91 -4.53 -13.16
N SER A 154 -7.90 -5.40 -13.40
CA SER A 154 -8.93 -5.70 -12.40
C SER A 154 -8.33 -6.46 -11.21
N GLN A 155 -9.07 -6.53 -10.09
CA GLN A 155 -8.58 -7.20 -8.88
C GLN A 155 -8.18 -8.66 -9.13
N ASP A 156 -8.88 -9.35 -10.05
CA ASP A 156 -8.65 -10.75 -10.41
C ASP A 156 -7.54 -10.93 -11.47
N GLU A 157 -7.18 -9.87 -12.19
CA GLU A 157 -6.07 -9.86 -13.17
C GLU A 157 -4.72 -9.50 -12.54
N LEU A 158 -4.72 -9.05 -11.28
CA LEU A 158 -3.54 -8.68 -10.53
C LEU A 158 -2.81 -9.95 -10.07
N PRO A 159 -1.53 -10.15 -10.44
CA PRO A 159 -0.84 -11.41 -10.21
C PRO A 159 -0.80 -11.81 -8.73
N ILE A 160 -1.18 -13.06 -8.46
CA ILE A 160 -1.38 -13.71 -7.15
C ILE A 160 -0.05 -13.88 -6.38
N ASN A 161 1.10 -13.58 -6.98
CA ASN A 161 2.43 -13.84 -6.43
C ASN A 161 3.38 -12.62 -6.61
N PRO A 162 4.20 -12.24 -5.60
CA PRO A 162 5.05 -11.04 -5.49
C PRO A 162 6.06 -10.71 -6.61
N ASN A 163 5.94 -11.24 -7.82
CA ASN A 163 6.59 -10.68 -9.02
C ASN A 163 6.04 -9.30 -9.41
N GLY A 164 5.12 -8.72 -8.62
CA GLY A 164 4.81 -7.29 -8.65
C GLY A 164 6.06 -6.41 -8.47
N GLY A 165 6.03 -5.22 -9.05
CA GLY A 165 7.11 -4.24 -8.93
C GLY A 165 7.31 -3.77 -7.48
N LYS A 166 8.42 -3.07 -7.21
CA LYS A 166 8.59 -2.33 -5.95
C LYS A 166 7.40 -1.36 -5.78
N GLY A 167 6.78 -1.33 -4.59
CA GLY A 167 5.59 -0.51 -4.33
C GLY A 167 4.26 -1.09 -4.81
N TYR A 168 4.23 -2.34 -5.30
CA TYR A 168 2.98 -2.96 -5.78
C TYR A 168 1.89 -3.12 -4.69
N LEU A 169 2.29 -3.31 -3.43
CA LEU A 169 1.40 -3.46 -2.28
C LEU A 169 1.73 -2.43 -1.18
N PRO A 170 0.77 -2.12 -0.29
CA PRO A 170 -0.66 -2.50 -0.38
C PRO A 170 -1.42 -1.74 -1.47
N ARG A 171 -2.53 -2.30 -1.97
CA ARG A 171 -3.47 -1.69 -2.93
C ARG A 171 -4.61 -0.96 -2.22
N THR A 172 -4.55 -0.87 -0.90
CA THR A 172 -5.72 -0.63 -0.05
C THR A 172 -6.50 0.64 -0.39
N TYR A 173 -5.86 1.76 -0.73
CA TYR A 173 -6.58 2.98 -1.09
C TYR A 173 -7.33 2.93 -2.43
N LEU A 174 -7.10 1.90 -3.26
CA LEU A 174 -7.93 1.61 -4.45
C LEU A 174 -9.21 0.85 -4.10
N LYS A 175 -9.28 0.23 -2.91
CA LYS A 175 -10.42 -0.58 -2.46
C LYS A 175 -11.44 0.20 -1.62
N LEU A 176 -11.08 1.42 -1.21
CA LEU A 176 -11.89 2.27 -0.31
C LEU A 176 -12.88 3.16 -1.06
N GLU A 177 -12.96 3.04 -2.39
CA GLU A 177 -14.04 3.64 -3.17
C GLU A 177 -15.21 2.67 -3.27
N GLY A 178 -16.26 2.96 -2.51
CA GLY A 178 -17.61 2.65 -2.96
C GLY A 178 -18.03 3.79 -3.87
N CYS A 179 -18.39 3.51 -5.14
CA CYS A 179 -19.24 4.42 -5.88
C CYS A 179 -20.48 4.68 -5.01
N ASN A 180 -20.57 5.86 -4.40
CA ASN A 180 -21.72 6.30 -3.60
C ASN A 180 -22.28 5.24 -2.61
N GLY A 181 -21.41 4.54 -1.87
CA GLY A 181 -21.85 3.63 -0.81
C GLY A 181 -22.38 2.26 -1.26
N ILE A 182 -22.09 1.81 -2.49
CA ILE A 182 -22.48 0.46 -2.94
C ILE A 182 -21.30 -0.52 -2.77
N ARG A 183 -21.61 -1.69 -2.20
CA ARG A 183 -20.71 -2.82 -1.92
C ARG A 183 -20.05 -3.32 -3.22
N PHE A 184 -18.78 -3.76 -3.10
CA PHE A 184 -17.85 -4.20 -4.16
C PHE A 184 -18.43 -5.13 -5.25
N SER A 185 -19.53 -5.84 -4.97
CA SER A 185 -20.17 -6.79 -5.90
C SER A 185 -20.99 -6.15 -7.04
N LEU A 186 -21.17 -4.83 -7.08
CA LEU A 186 -21.99 -4.14 -8.09
C LEU A 186 -21.23 -3.17 -9.00
N CYS A 187 -19.90 -3.19 -9.00
CA CYS A 187 -19.07 -2.50 -10.01
C CYS A 187 -19.05 -3.23 -11.38
N LEU A 188 -20.12 -3.97 -11.70
CA LEU A 188 -20.22 -4.91 -12.82
C LEU A 188 -20.62 -4.26 -14.16
N LEU A 189 -20.37 -2.95 -14.35
CA LEU A 189 -20.69 -2.25 -15.62
C LEU A 189 -19.51 -1.53 -16.28
N GLY A 190 -18.28 -1.83 -15.87
CA GLY A 190 -17.08 -1.44 -16.63
C GLY A 190 -16.74 0.05 -16.55
N TYR A 191 -15.63 0.34 -15.84
CA TYR A 191 -14.94 1.62 -15.64
C TYR A 191 -15.50 2.56 -14.54
N PRO A 192 -14.66 3.27 -13.75
CA PRO A 192 -13.24 3.04 -13.45
C PRO A 192 -12.80 3.52 -12.05
N TRP A 193 -12.34 2.64 -11.15
CA TRP A 193 -11.52 3.06 -10.00
C TRP A 193 -10.34 3.95 -10.44
N TYR A 194 -9.91 3.81 -11.69
CA TYR A 194 -8.83 4.56 -12.31
C TYR A 194 -9.05 6.08 -12.43
N SER A 195 -10.28 6.59 -12.52
CA SER A 195 -10.50 8.04 -12.67
C SER A 195 -10.34 8.81 -11.37
N ALA A 196 -10.63 8.19 -10.23
CA ALA A 196 -10.51 8.82 -8.91
C ALA A 196 -9.29 8.35 -8.11
N ALA A 197 -8.63 7.27 -8.57
CA ALA A 197 -7.38 6.80 -8.01
C ALA A 197 -6.25 7.85 -7.93
N PRO A 198 -6.05 8.77 -8.90
CA PRO A 198 -5.04 9.83 -8.77
C PRO A 198 -5.25 10.68 -7.51
N ASP A 199 -6.46 11.21 -7.33
CA ASP A 199 -6.85 12.06 -6.20
C ASP A 199 -6.69 11.34 -4.86
N LEU A 200 -7.18 10.10 -4.75
CA LEU A 200 -7.08 9.33 -3.51
C LEU A 200 -5.65 8.93 -3.17
N THR A 201 -4.89 8.53 -4.18
CA THR A 201 -3.47 8.19 -4.02
C THR A 201 -2.71 9.40 -3.49
N GLN A 202 -2.96 10.58 -4.06
CA GLN A 202 -2.36 11.83 -3.62
C GLN A 202 -2.78 12.21 -2.19
N GLN A 203 -4.05 12.01 -1.81
CA GLN A 203 -4.52 12.28 -0.44
C GLN A 203 -3.83 11.38 0.59
N PHE A 204 -3.74 10.07 0.33
CA PHE A 204 -3.02 9.15 1.22
C PHE A 204 -1.53 9.50 1.31
N PHE A 205 -0.90 9.89 0.21
CA PHE A 205 0.50 10.31 0.20
C PHE A 205 0.73 11.65 0.90
N SER A 206 -0.21 12.59 0.77
CA SER A 206 -0.23 13.83 1.53
C SER A 206 -0.34 13.54 3.02
N ARG A 207 -1.27 12.68 3.42
CA ARG A 207 -1.43 12.25 4.81
C ARG A 207 -0.17 11.57 5.34
N ALA A 208 0.44 10.67 4.57
CA ALA A 208 1.71 10.03 4.94
C ALA A 208 2.84 11.05 5.15
N THR A 209 2.86 12.13 4.36
CA THR A 209 3.81 13.24 4.51
C THR A 209 3.58 14.02 5.80
N ILE A 210 2.32 14.36 6.10
CA ILE A 210 1.94 15.02 7.36
C ILE A 210 2.33 14.16 8.56
N CYS A 211 2.11 12.85 8.45
CA CYS A 211 2.48 11.87 9.47
C CYS A 211 3.99 11.58 9.56
N LYS A 212 4.83 12.26 8.77
CA LYS A 212 6.29 12.10 8.75
C LYS A 212 6.75 10.67 8.51
N LEU A 213 5.98 9.92 7.74
CA LEU A 213 6.42 8.66 7.13
C LEU A 213 7.36 8.96 5.98
#